data_AF-A0A356M527-F1
#
_entry.id   AF-A0A356M527-F1
#
_cell.length_a   1.000
_cell.length_b   1.000
_cell.length_c   1.000
_cell.angle_alpha   90.00
_cell.angle_beta   90.00
_cell.angle_gamma   90.00
#
_symmetry.space_group_name_H-M   'P 1'
#
loop_
_entity.id
_entity.type
_entity.pdbx_description
1 polymer ?
#
loop_
_entity_poly.entity_id
_entity_poly.type
_entity_poly.pdbx_seq_one_letter_code
_entity_poly.pdbx_strand_id
1 'polypeptide(L)'
;MDYVFFAFSALCLGFFVLICFMAAKGGDRKPRLRYMLFAGMAALAYYFLEITLFVQYRLLCDLANLLPQLLLFIALAVYLRRPGTDG
;
A
#
# COMPACT_ATOMS: atom_id res chain seq x y z
N MET A 1 3.40 -16.94 13.92
CA MET A 1 2.91 -15.69 13.31
C MET A 1 3.62 -15.59 11.98
N ASP A 2 2.90 -15.70 10.88
CA ASP A 2 3.49 -15.92 9.57
C ASP A 2 4.05 -14.61 9.00
N TYR A 3 5.37 -14.42 9.15
CA TYR A 3 6.11 -13.25 8.66
C TYR A 3 5.90 -12.96 7.16
N VAL A 4 5.52 -13.98 6.40
CA VAL A 4 5.16 -13.87 4.97
C VAL A 4 3.89 -13.02 4.79
N PHE A 5 2.90 -13.16 5.67
CA PHE A 5 1.67 -12.36 5.60
C PHE A 5 1.94 -10.90 5.96
N PHE A 6 2.83 -10.63 6.92
CA PHE A 6 3.26 -9.26 7.23
C PHE A 6 4.00 -8.62 6.06
N ALA A 7 4.92 -9.35 5.43
CA ALA A 7 5.61 -8.86 4.24
C ALA A 7 4.64 -8.56 3.10
N PHE A 8 3.63 -9.41 2.90
CA PHE A 8 2.60 -9.21 1.88
C PHE A 8 1.71 -7.99 2.18
N SER A 9 1.23 -7.86 3.42
CA SER A 9 0.47 -6.72 3.93
C SER A 9 1.21 -5.39 3.72
N ALA A 10 2.48 -5.34 4.12
CA ALA A 10 3.37 -4.20 3.91
C ALA A 10 3.56 -3.85 2.42
N LEU A 11 3.72 -4.85 1.56
CA LEU A 11 3.81 -4.65 0.11
C LEU A 11 2.50 -4.07 -0.45
N CYS A 12 1.34 -4.57 0.00
CA CYS A 12 0.05 -4.02 -0.39
C CYS A 12 -0.09 -2.53 -0.03
N LEU A 13 0.37 -2.15 1.16
CA LEU A 13 0.41 -0.73 1.56
C LEU A 13 1.34 0.09 0.66
N GLY A 14 2.53 -0.44 0.34
CA GLY A 14 3.47 0.22 -0.58
C GLY A 14 2.85 0.47 -1.95
N PHE A 15 2.19 -0.54 -2.53
CA PHE A 15 1.47 -0.38 -3.80
C PHE A 15 0.30 0.59 -3.69
N PHE A 16 -0.44 0.59 -2.58
CA PHE A 16 -1.54 1.53 -2.35
C PHE A 16 -1.03 2.98 -2.40
N VAL A 17 0.04 3.28 -1.67
CA VAL A 17 0.68 4.60 -1.67
C VAL A 17 1.11 5.00 -3.09
N LEU A 18 1.69 4.06 -3.83
CA LEU A 18 2.15 4.30 -5.21
C LEU A 18 0.98 4.60 -6.16
N ILE A 19 -0.12 3.85 -6.06
CA ILE A 19 -1.36 4.10 -6.82
C ILE A 19 -1.96 5.45 -6.46
N CYS A 20 -2.01 5.81 -5.17
CA CYS A 20 -2.47 7.13 -4.75
C CYS A 20 -1.65 8.27 -5.36
N PHE A 21 -0.32 8.12 -5.44
CA PHE A 21 0.54 9.12 -6.09
C PHE A 21 0.33 9.19 -7.61
N MET A 22 0.14 8.06 -8.28
CA MET A 22 -0.16 8.04 -9.72
C MET A 22 -1.53 8.66 -10.00
N ALA A 23 -2.54 8.35 -9.17
CA ALA A 23 -3.86 8.97 -9.23
C ALA A 23 -3.78 10.48 -8.96
N ALA A 24 -3.06 10.95 -7.95
CA ALA A 24 -3.02 12.37 -7.61
C ALA A 24 -2.46 13.26 -8.74
N LYS A 25 -1.63 12.71 -9.64
CA LYS A 25 -0.87 13.50 -10.60
C LYS A 25 -1.46 13.64 -12.01
N GLY A 26 -2.58 12.99 -12.30
CA GLY A 26 -3.13 12.90 -13.66
C GLY A 26 -2.30 11.90 -14.47
N GLY A 27 -2.94 10.83 -14.94
CA GLY A 27 -2.27 9.66 -15.51
C GLY A 27 -1.49 10.02 -16.76
N ASP A 28 -0.16 10.11 -16.64
CA ASP A 28 0.81 9.79 -17.72
C ASP A 28 2.28 9.96 -17.30
N ARG A 29 2.57 10.44 -16.08
CA ARG A 29 3.96 10.64 -15.66
C ARG A 29 4.49 9.41 -14.92
N LYS A 30 5.51 8.78 -15.52
CA LYS A 30 6.32 7.70 -14.92
C LYS A 30 6.51 7.92 -13.42
N PRO A 31 6.31 6.90 -12.57
CA PRO A 31 6.54 7.02 -11.14
C PRO A 31 7.97 7.54 -10.91
N ARG A 32 8.08 8.82 -10.49
CA ARG A 32 9.37 9.42 -10.17
C ARG A 32 10.01 8.56 -9.08
N LEU A 33 11.31 8.31 -9.20
CA LEU A 33 12.08 7.50 -8.24
C LEU A 33 11.79 7.85 -6.77
N ARG A 34 11.55 9.14 -6.47
CA ARG A 34 11.16 9.62 -5.15
C ARG A 34 9.88 8.96 -4.61
N TYR A 35 8.86 8.74 -5.43
CA TYR A 35 7.62 8.08 -5.01
C TYR A 35 7.80 6.59 -4.75
N MET A 36 8.66 5.92 -5.53
CA MET A 36 9.03 4.53 -5.25
C MET A 36 9.78 4.43 -3.92
N LEU A 37 10.69 5.37 -3.65
CA LEU A 37 11.39 5.44 -2.36
C LEU A 37 10.42 5.70 -1.21
N PHE A 38 9.47 6.63 -1.35
CA PHE A 38 8.45 6.88 -0.32
C PHE A 38 7.55 5.66 -0.09
N ALA A 39 7.09 4.99 -1.14
CA ALA A 39 6.28 3.78 -1.04
C ALA A 39 7.06 2.63 -0.37
N GLY A 40 8.33 2.45 -0.73
CA GLY A 40 9.21 1.46 -0.12
C GLY A 40 9.46 1.74 1.36
N MET A 41 9.71 3.00 1.73
CA MET A 41 9.87 3.41 3.14
C MET A 41 8.58 3.19 3.94
N ALA A 42 7.42 3.48 3.36
CA ALA A 42 6.13 3.24 4.01
C ALA A 42 5.87 1.74 4.24
N ALA A 43 6.15 0.90 3.24
CA ALA A 43 6.06 -0.55 3.37
C ALA A 43 7.00 -1.07 4.46
N LEU A 44 8.26 -0.63 4.46
CA LEU A 44 9.25 -1.06 5.44
C LEU A 44 8.86 -0.65 6.87
N ALA A 45 8.43 0.61 7.06
CA ALA A 45 7.97 1.11 8.35
C ALA A 45 6.77 0.32 8.87
N TYR A 46 5.82 -0.02 7.98
CA TYR A 46 4.65 -0.80 8.32
C TYR A 46 4.99 -2.23 8.74
N TYR A 47 5.89 -2.89 8.00
CA TYR A 47 6.38 -4.23 8.33
C TYR A 47 7.03 -4.28 9.72
N PHE A 48 7.88 -3.29 10.04
CA PHE A 48 8.46 -3.18 11.38
C PHE A 48 7.40 -2.97 12.46
N LEU A 49 6.37 -2.17 12.18
CA LEU A 49 5.25 -1.94 13.09
C LEU A 49 4.46 -3.23 13.37
N GLU A 50 4.20 -4.02 12.32
CA GLU A 50 3.49 -5.30 12.41
C GLU A 50 4.23 -6.29 13.32
N ILE A 51 5.54 -6.44 13.12
CA ILE A 51 6.36 -7.40 13.87
C ILE A 51 6.58 -6.96 15.32
N THR A 52 6.72 -5.67 15.58
CA THR A 52 7.09 -5.18 16.92
C THR A 52 5.87 -4.92 17.82
N LEU A 53 4.80 -4.34 17.26
CA LEU A 53 3.64 -3.88 18.03
C LEU A 53 2.41 -4.76 17.80
N PHE A 54 2.06 -5.05 16.55
CA PHE A 54 0.79 -5.71 16.25
C PHE A 54 0.79 -7.21 16.55
N VAL A 55 1.94 -7.87 16.47
CA VAL A 55 2.11 -9.27 16.91
C VAL A 55 1.64 -9.51 18.36
N GLN A 56 1.72 -8.49 19.22
CA GLN A 56 1.30 -8.61 20.63
C GLN A 56 -0.23 -8.63 20.80
N TYR A 57 -0.98 -8.12 19.82
CA TYR A 57 -2.43 -7.94 19.89
C TYR A 57 -3.09 -8.62 18.70
N ARG A 58 -3.59 -9.85 18.91
CA ARG A 58 -4.17 -10.69 17.84
C ARG A 58 -5.19 -9.96 16.95
N LEU A 59 -6.08 -9.18 17.57
CA LEU A 59 -7.11 -8.43 16.84
C LEU A 59 -6.54 -7.27 16.01
N LEU A 60 -5.52 -6.56 16.52
CA LEU A 60 -4.80 -5.56 15.72
C LEU A 60 -3.98 -6.21 14.60
N CYS A 61 -3.41 -7.39 14.86
CA CYS A 61 -2.66 -8.15 13.87
C CYS A 61 -3.53 -8.56 12.67
N ASP A 62 -4.72 -9.08 12.93
CA ASP A 62 -5.68 -9.46 11.88
C ASP A 62 -6.18 -8.24 11.10
N LEU A 63 -6.48 -7.13 11.80
CA LEU A 63 -6.87 -5.86 11.16
C LEU A 63 -5.73 -5.26 10.32
N ALA A 64 -4.50 -5.25 10.85
CA ALA A 64 -3.32 -4.76 10.16
C ALA A 64 -3.05 -5.57 8.88
N ASN A 65 -3.29 -6.88 8.90
CA ASN A 65 -3.09 -7.71 7.71
C ASN A 65 -4.16 -7.44 6.62
N LEU A 66 -5.42 -7.25 7.02
CA LEU A 66 -6.55 -7.06 6.10
C LEU A 66 -6.62 -5.65 5.50
N LEU A 67 -6.32 -4.62 6.31
CA LEU A 67 -6.57 -3.23 5.96
C LEU A 67 -5.78 -2.76 4.72
N PRO A 68 -4.48 -3.04 4.56
CA PRO A 68 -3.71 -2.65 3.38
C PRO A 68 -4.22 -3.30 2.09
N GLN A 69 -4.74 -4.53 2.18
CA GLN A 69 -5.30 -5.25 1.04
C GLN A 69 -6.61 -4.60 0.57
N LEU A 70 -7.50 -4.25 1.51
CA LEU A 70 -8.74 -3.54 1.22
C LEU A 70 -8.47 -2.14 0.65
N LEU A 71 -7.53 -1.40 1.25
CA LEU A 71 -7.13 -0.08 0.77
C LEU A 71 -6.57 -0.16 -0.65
N LEU A 72 -5.68 -1.12 -0.92
CA LEU A 72 -5.14 -1.35 -2.26
C LEU A 72 -6.24 -1.66 -3.26
N PHE A 73 -7.18 -2.54 -2.92
CA PHE A 73 -8.30 -2.91 -3.78
C PHE A 73 -9.18 -1.69 -4.12
N ILE A 74 -9.53 -0.87 -3.13
CA ILE A 74 -10.30 0.36 -3.32
C ILE A 74 -9.53 1.35 -4.20
N ALA A 75 -8.25 1.58 -3.91
CA ALA A 75 -7.42 2.49 -4.70
C ALA A 75 -7.29 2.04 -6.15
N LEU A 76 -7.11 0.74 -6.39
CA LEU A 76 -7.06 0.16 -7.73
C LEU A 76 -8.41 0.32 -8.45
N ALA A 77 -9.52 0.04 -7.78
CA ALA A 77 -10.86 0.21 -8.36
C ALA A 77 -11.14 1.68 -8.74
N VAL A 78 -10.72 2.63 -7.89
CA VAL A 78 -10.84 4.07 -8.18
C VAL A 78 -9.91 4.48 -9.31
N TYR A 79 -8.68 3.97 -9.32
CA TYR A 79 -7.69 4.26 -10.36
C TYR A 79 -8.16 3.77 -11.74
N LEU A 80 -8.71 2.55 -11.81
CA LEU A 80 -9.24 1.97 -13.05
C LEU A 80 -10.54 2.62 -13.52
N ARG A 81 -11.36 3.15 -12.60
CA ARG A 81 -12.61 3.86 -12.95
C ARG A 81 -12.39 5.28 -13.42
N ARG A 82 -11.19 5.83 -13.29
CA ARG A 82 -10.92 7.15 -13.88
C ARG A 82 -11.07 7.01 -15.40
N PRO A 83 -11.98 7.77 -16.04
CA PRO A 83 -12.00 7.83 -17.49
C PRO A 83 -10.60 8.26 -17.92
N GLY A 84 -10.05 7.55 -18.91
CA GLY A 84 -8.78 7.91 -19.50
C GLY A 84 -8.78 9.41 -19.74
N THR A 85 -7.83 10.12 -19.15
CA THR A 85 -7.31 11.34 -19.74
C THR A 85 -6.55 10.93 -21.00
N ASP A 86 -7.27 10.33 -21.94
CA ASP A 86 -6.83 10.04 -23.28
C ASP A 86 -7.16 11.32 -24.07
N GLY A 87 -6.12 12.10 -24.31
CA GLY A 87 -6.13 13.18 -25.30
C GLY A 87 -6.18 12.64 -26.72
#